data_AF-A0A1M3R1U6-F1
#
_entry.id   AF-A0A1M3R1U6-F1
#
_cell.length_a   1.000
_cell.length_b   1.000
_cell.length_c   1.000
_cell.angle_alpha   90.00
_cell.angle_beta   90.00
_cell.angle_gamma   90.00
#
_symmetry.space_group_name_H-M   'P 1'
#
loop_
_entity.id
_entity.type
_entity.pdbx_description
1 polymer ?
#
loop_
_entity_poly.entity_id
_entity_poly.type
_entity_poly.pdbx_seq_one_letter_code
_entity_poly.pdbx_strand_id
1 'polypeptide(L)'
;MSLKNNIKKYYLVPAVAFLVPFLLGIIFIKSPNSFLVNLLIIFSGALISSLLAGTIYYLQDTKWGPAKREKRFSKSPFRELLLNGFTRENNFVIGYISKYPVIIIYNWGLEKPSVNIHIFFNSHYRGRKLAFEDTAEIEKRNLKKTMWSNHNYFWRENSIAHFIAYNFSPPDYEKVLSKADEIINMLRNEALQPININEAKKYFDEERDKL
;
A
#
# COMPACT_ATOMS: atom_id res chain seq x y z
N MET A 1 -0.01 3.31 20.50
CA MET A 1 0.17 1.83 20.49
C MET A 1 0.89 1.42 21.78
N SER A 2 0.44 0.37 22.48
CA SER A 2 1.03 -0.01 23.77
C SER A 2 2.41 -0.67 23.61
N LEU A 3 3.28 -0.57 24.62
CA LEU A 3 4.61 -1.20 24.63
C LEU A 3 4.54 -2.71 24.33
N LYS A 4 3.53 -3.39 24.89
CA LYS A 4 3.26 -4.81 24.66
C LYS A 4 3.00 -5.14 23.18
N ASN A 5 2.25 -4.28 22.49
CA ASN A 5 1.94 -4.48 21.06
C ASN A 5 3.18 -4.25 20.19
N ASN A 6 4.04 -3.29 20.54
CA ASN A 6 5.31 -3.06 19.85
C ASN A 6 6.26 -4.25 20.02
N ILE A 7 6.43 -4.75 21.25
CA ILE A 7 7.30 -5.91 21.51
C ILE A 7 6.83 -7.12 20.70
N LYS A 8 5.52 -7.39 20.69
CA LYS A 8 4.94 -8.48 19.92
C LYS A 8 5.18 -8.31 18.41
N LYS A 9 4.88 -7.13 17.85
CA LYS A 9 4.98 -6.85 16.41
C LYS A 9 6.43 -6.91 15.91
N TYR A 10 7.36 -6.25 16.60
CA TYR A 10 8.72 -6.06 16.09
C TYR A 10 9.70 -7.14 16.55
N TYR A 11 9.47 -7.86 17.64
CA TYR A 11 10.48 -8.77 18.20
C TYR A 11 9.99 -10.21 18.36
N LEU A 12 8.72 -10.43 18.75
CA LEU A 12 8.19 -11.78 18.92
C LEU A 12 7.96 -12.50 17.58
N VAL A 13 7.33 -11.81 16.61
CA VAL A 13 7.04 -12.40 15.30
C VAL A 13 8.35 -12.73 14.53
N PRO A 14 9.34 -11.83 14.44
CA PRO A 14 10.63 -12.19 13.86
C PRO A 14 11.36 -13.29 14.62
N ALA A 15 11.28 -13.32 15.96
CA ALA A 15 11.91 -14.39 16.75
C ALA A 15 11.40 -15.76 16.32
N VAL A 16 10.07 -15.95 16.24
CA VAL A 16 9.48 -17.21 15.79
C VAL A 16 9.88 -17.51 14.34
N ALA A 17 9.85 -16.51 13.45
CA ALA A 17 10.19 -16.68 12.04
C ALA A 17 11.65 -17.10 11.80
N PHE A 18 12.60 -16.62 12.61
CA PHE A 18 14.00 -17.04 12.53
C PHE A 18 14.26 -18.36 13.27
N LEU A 19 13.50 -18.68 14.31
CA LEU A 19 13.72 -19.91 15.09
C LEU A 19 13.43 -21.17 14.27
N VAL A 20 12.42 -21.15 13.39
CA VAL A 20 12.06 -22.27 12.49
C VAL A 20 13.22 -22.69 11.55
N PRO A 21 13.79 -21.81 10.71
CA PRO A 21 14.90 -22.18 9.82
C PRO A 21 16.18 -22.55 10.57
N PHE A 22 16.44 -21.90 11.72
CA PHE A 22 17.57 -22.25 12.58
C PHE A 22 17.42 -23.66 13.19
N LEU A 23 16.20 -24.05 13.60
CA LEU A 23 15.91 -25.43 14.04
C LEU A 23 16.00 -26.45 12.91
N LEU A 24 15.55 -26.13 11.70
CA LEU A 24 15.70 -27.00 10.52
C LEU A 24 17.17 -27.20 10.13
N GLY A 25 18.01 -26.18 10.38
CA GLY A 25 19.46 -26.26 10.20
C GLY A 25 20.14 -27.36 11.04
N ILE A 26 19.53 -27.82 12.14
CA ILE A 26 20.04 -28.91 12.99
C ILE A 26 20.27 -30.19 12.17
N ILE A 27 19.40 -30.46 11.20
CA ILE A 27 19.48 -31.66 10.36
C ILE A 27 20.77 -31.69 9.52
N PHE A 28 21.34 -30.51 9.22
CA PHE A 28 22.50 -30.36 8.34
C PHE A 28 23.84 -30.15 9.09
N ILE A 29 23.81 -29.99 10.42
CA ILE A 29 25.02 -29.76 11.22
C ILE A 29 25.68 -31.11 11.55
N LYS A 30 26.84 -31.39 10.93
CA LYS A 30 27.65 -32.60 11.15
C LYS A 30 28.69 -32.46 12.28
N SER A 31 28.45 -31.62 13.29
CA SER A 31 29.44 -31.34 14.34
C SER A 31 29.35 -32.36 15.49
N PRO A 32 30.47 -32.94 15.95
CA PRO A 32 30.51 -33.87 17.08
C PRO A 32 30.34 -33.20 18.45
N ASN A 33 30.26 -31.87 18.50
CA ASN A 33 30.03 -31.15 19.76
C ASN A 33 28.67 -31.49 20.34
N SER A 34 28.62 -31.65 21.67
CA SER A 34 27.42 -32.06 22.40
C SER A 34 26.19 -31.30 21.93
N PHE A 35 25.09 -32.03 21.75
CA PHE A 35 23.78 -31.52 21.32
C PHE A 35 23.40 -30.16 21.94
N LEU A 36 23.76 -29.95 23.21
CA LEU A 36 23.53 -28.71 23.96
C LEU A 36 24.27 -27.48 23.38
N VAL A 37 25.52 -27.63 22.93
CA VAL A 37 26.30 -26.52 22.35
C VAL A 37 25.68 -26.07 21.02
N ASN A 38 25.27 -27.02 20.18
CA ASN A 38 24.63 -26.70 18.90
C ASN A 38 23.26 -26.01 19.13
N LEU A 39 22.49 -26.48 20.11
CA LEU A 39 21.22 -25.88 20.49
C LEU A 39 21.40 -24.44 20.99
N LEU A 40 22.40 -24.18 21.84
CA LEU A 40 22.72 -22.83 22.32
C LEU A 40 23.11 -21.87 21.19
N ILE A 41 23.92 -22.33 20.22
CA ILE A 41 24.31 -21.51 19.06
C ILE A 41 23.07 -21.12 18.24
N ILE A 42 22.16 -22.05 18.04
CA ILE A 42 20.93 -21.86 17.26
C ILE A 42 19.99 -20.87 17.96
N PHE A 43 19.72 -21.06 19.25
CA PHE A 43 18.87 -20.14 20.01
C PHE A 43 19.49 -18.74 20.09
N SER A 44 20.80 -18.65 20.32
CA SER A 44 21.51 -17.37 20.36
C SER A 44 21.49 -16.68 19.00
N GLY A 45 21.74 -17.42 17.91
CA GLY A 45 21.68 -16.92 16.55
C GLY A 45 20.30 -16.41 16.16
N ALA A 46 19.25 -17.16 16.49
CA ALA A 46 17.86 -16.77 16.25
C ALA A 46 17.46 -15.52 17.06
N LEU A 47 17.87 -15.44 18.33
CA LEU A 47 17.61 -14.27 19.20
C LEU A 47 18.33 -13.02 18.68
N ILE A 48 19.62 -13.12 18.35
CA ILE A 48 20.40 -11.99 17.82
C ILE A 48 19.82 -11.54 16.47
N SER A 49 19.53 -12.48 15.57
CA SER A 49 18.95 -12.17 14.25
C SER A 49 17.58 -11.50 14.38
N SER A 50 16.74 -11.99 15.29
CA SER A 50 15.45 -11.37 15.61
C SER A 50 15.60 -9.97 16.17
N LEU A 51 16.55 -9.76 17.08
CA LEU A 51 16.77 -8.45 17.69
C LEU A 51 17.26 -7.43 16.65
N LEU A 52 18.17 -7.84 15.76
CA LEU A 52 18.64 -7.01 14.65
C LEU A 52 17.52 -6.71 13.65
N ALA A 53 16.84 -7.74 13.13
CA ALA A 53 15.75 -7.59 12.16
C ALA A 53 14.58 -6.78 12.74
N GLY A 54 14.21 -7.06 13.98
CA GLY A 54 13.17 -6.34 14.70
C GLY A 54 13.49 -4.88 14.94
N THR A 55 14.74 -4.58 15.29
CA THR A 55 15.21 -3.20 15.43
C THR A 55 15.21 -2.47 14.09
N ILE A 56 15.68 -3.11 13.02
CA ILE A 56 15.63 -2.54 11.66
C ILE A 56 14.17 -2.26 11.26
N TYR A 57 13.27 -3.22 11.46
CA TYR A 57 11.86 -3.07 11.14
C TYR A 57 11.19 -1.96 11.97
N TYR A 58 11.52 -1.86 13.25
CA TYR A 58 11.06 -0.77 14.13
C TYR A 58 11.53 0.61 13.64
N LEU A 59 12.83 0.74 13.33
CA LEU A 59 13.38 1.99 12.81
C LEU A 59 12.79 2.35 11.45
N GLN A 60 12.56 1.36 10.59
CA GLN A 60 11.92 1.53 9.29
C GLN A 60 10.50 2.10 9.44
N ASP A 61 9.70 1.55 10.35
CA ASP A 61 8.30 1.95 10.55
C ASP A 61 8.15 3.30 11.29
N THR A 62 9.00 3.55 12.29
CA THR A 62 8.84 4.70 13.20
C THR A 62 9.68 5.92 12.87
N LYS A 63 10.85 5.74 12.25
CA LYS A 63 11.80 6.85 11.98
C LYS A 63 12.05 7.05 10.49
N TRP A 64 12.58 6.03 9.81
CA TRP A 64 13.04 6.18 8.44
C TRP A 64 11.88 6.33 7.45
N GLY A 65 10.79 5.59 7.64
CA GLY A 65 9.61 5.67 6.78
C GLY A 65 8.89 6.99 6.85
N PRO A 66 8.50 7.48 8.03
CA PRO A 66 7.91 8.81 8.18
C PRO A 66 8.79 9.90 7.58
N ALA A 67 10.09 9.91 7.88
CA ALA A 67 11.02 10.89 7.31
C ALA A 67 11.14 10.79 5.78
N LYS A 68 11.09 9.58 5.21
CA LYS A 68 11.13 9.38 3.76
C LYS A 68 9.83 9.80 3.09
N ARG A 69 8.67 9.52 3.70
CA ARG A 69 7.36 10.01 3.24
C ARG A 69 7.30 11.53 3.23
N GLU A 70 7.78 12.16 4.30
CA GLU A 70 7.86 13.62 4.41
C GLU A 70 8.63 14.23 3.22
N LYS A 71 9.84 13.72 2.97
CA LYS A 71 10.67 14.14 1.83
C LYS A 71 10.07 13.83 0.46
N ARG A 72 9.05 12.96 0.37
CA ARG A 72 8.35 12.67 -0.88
C ARG A 72 7.26 13.68 -1.18
N PHE A 73 6.61 14.26 -0.18
CA PHE A 73 5.62 15.32 -0.39
C PHE A 73 6.23 16.59 -0.99
N SER A 74 7.52 16.84 -0.77
CA SER A 74 8.26 17.93 -1.40
C SER A 74 8.75 17.62 -2.83
N LYS A 75 8.42 16.44 -3.39
CA LYS A 75 8.86 15.99 -4.71
C LYS A 75 7.66 15.61 -5.57
N SER A 76 7.91 15.40 -6.87
CA SER A 76 6.89 14.89 -7.79
C SER A 76 6.44 13.48 -7.41
N PRO A 77 5.14 13.15 -7.54
CA PRO A 77 4.02 13.97 -8.07
C PRO A 77 3.35 14.89 -7.02
N PHE A 78 3.69 14.72 -5.74
CA PHE A 78 2.97 15.35 -4.62
C PHE A 78 3.14 16.86 -4.57
N ARG A 79 4.33 17.37 -4.86
CA ARG A 79 4.58 18.81 -4.90
C ARG A 79 3.64 19.50 -5.89
N GLU A 80 3.52 18.96 -7.10
CA GLU A 80 2.65 19.52 -8.13
C GLU A 80 1.16 19.35 -7.76
N LEU A 81 0.77 18.23 -7.16
CA LEU A 81 -0.60 18.05 -6.65
C LEU A 81 -0.98 19.13 -5.64
N LEU A 82 -0.10 19.42 -4.67
CA LEU A 82 -0.33 20.46 -3.66
C LEU A 82 -0.39 21.86 -4.27
N LEU A 83 0.44 22.16 -5.27
CA LEU A 83 0.38 23.42 -6.01
C LEU A 83 -0.92 23.58 -6.80
N ASN A 84 -1.55 22.47 -7.22
CA ASN A 84 -2.81 22.45 -7.96
C ASN A 84 -4.05 22.27 -7.06
N GLY A 85 -3.95 22.66 -5.78
CA GLY A 85 -5.10 22.74 -4.89
C GLY A 85 -5.49 21.45 -4.18
N PHE A 86 -4.67 20.39 -4.26
CA PHE A 86 -4.81 19.27 -3.34
C PHE A 86 -4.35 19.69 -1.94
N THR A 87 -4.98 19.11 -0.92
CA THR A 87 -4.63 19.33 0.48
C THR A 87 -3.89 18.12 1.02
N ARG A 88 -2.88 18.37 1.84
CA ARG A 88 -2.16 17.32 2.55
C ARG A 88 -2.86 16.94 3.85
N GLU A 89 -2.99 15.64 4.08
CA GLU A 89 -3.59 15.06 5.28
C GLU A 89 -2.71 13.93 5.77
N ASN A 90 -1.95 14.15 6.86
CA ASN A 90 -1.01 13.19 7.43
C ASN A 90 -0.06 12.57 6.38
N ASN A 91 -0.43 11.38 5.89
CA ASN A 91 0.34 10.50 5.01
C ASN A 91 -0.22 10.42 3.57
N PHE A 92 -1.17 11.27 3.19
CA PHE A 92 -1.74 11.31 1.84
C PHE A 92 -2.05 12.74 1.39
N VAL A 93 -2.33 12.91 0.10
CA VAL A 93 -2.93 14.13 -0.45
C VAL A 93 -4.33 13.81 -0.96
N ILE A 94 -5.24 14.75 -0.77
CA ILE A 94 -6.65 14.62 -1.16
C ILE A 94 -7.09 15.86 -1.92
N GLY A 95 -7.90 15.68 -2.95
CA GLY A 95 -8.39 16.78 -3.77
C GLY A 95 -9.45 16.30 -4.74
N TYR A 96 -9.68 17.10 -5.78
CA TYR A 96 -10.65 16.79 -6.82
C TYR A 96 -9.99 16.74 -8.19
N ILE A 97 -10.39 15.77 -9.00
CA ILE A 97 -10.11 15.72 -10.44
C ILE A 97 -11.46 15.56 -11.13
N SER A 98 -11.82 16.48 -12.02
CA SER A 98 -13.10 16.42 -12.75
C SER A 98 -14.33 16.18 -11.85
N LYS A 99 -14.37 16.81 -10.67
CA LYS A 99 -15.39 16.66 -9.60
C LYS A 99 -15.38 15.34 -8.82
N TYR A 100 -14.54 14.37 -9.19
CA TYR A 100 -14.35 13.16 -8.40
C TYR A 100 -13.34 13.43 -7.27
N PRO A 101 -13.65 13.06 -6.02
CA PRO A 101 -12.67 13.10 -4.96
C PRO A 101 -11.60 12.03 -5.19
N VAL A 102 -10.34 12.45 -5.09
CA VAL A 102 -9.16 11.61 -5.33
C VAL A 102 -8.24 11.67 -4.12
N ILE A 103 -7.84 10.51 -3.61
CA ILE A 103 -6.83 10.36 -2.57
C ILE A 103 -5.59 9.72 -3.18
N ILE A 104 -4.43 10.35 -2.99
CA ILE A 104 -3.16 9.87 -3.53
C ILE A 104 -2.18 9.65 -2.38
N ILE A 105 -1.60 8.46 -2.35
CA ILE A 105 -0.79 7.98 -1.23
C ILE A 105 0.57 7.53 -1.75
N TYR A 106 1.62 7.83 -1.00
CA TYR A 106 2.91 7.21 -1.21
C TYR A 106 3.04 5.94 -0.36
N ASN A 107 3.15 4.78 -1.01
CA ASN A 107 3.45 3.54 -0.33
C ASN A 107 4.96 3.27 -0.30
N TRP A 108 5.47 2.94 0.89
CA TRP A 108 6.88 2.62 1.13
C TRP A 108 7.00 1.59 2.24
N GLY A 109 7.79 0.54 2.00
CA GLY A 109 7.97 -0.53 2.97
C GLY A 109 8.76 -1.70 2.39
N LEU A 110 8.30 -2.92 2.69
CA LEU A 110 8.85 -4.18 2.15
C LEU A 110 8.51 -4.37 0.67
N GLU A 111 7.42 -3.78 0.21
CA GLU A 111 7.03 -3.77 -1.19
C GLU A 111 7.74 -2.67 -2.00
N LYS A 112 7.74 -2.85 -3.32
CA LYS A 112 8.27 -1.86 -4.26
C LYS A 112 7.54 -0.52 -4.05
N PRO A 113 8.27 0.61 -3.94
CA PRO A 113 7.64 1.90 -3.69
C PRO A 113 6.67 2.24 -4.83
N SER A 114 5.51 2.77 -4.45
CA SER A 114 4.44 3.08 -5.39
C SER A 114 3.70 4.36 -5.03
N VAL A 115 3.10 4.97 -6.05
CA VAL A 115 2.07 5.99 -5.88
C VAL A 115 0.72 5.32 -6.09
N ASN A 116 -0.15 5.41 -5.10
CA ASN A 116 -1.47 4.77 -5.12
C ASN A 116 -2.50 5.86 -5.33
N ILE A 117 -3.32 5.73 -6.35
CA ILE A 117 -4.37 6.67 -6.71
C ILE A 117 -5.70 6.00 -6.37
N HIS A 118 -6.50 6.60 -5.50
CA HIS A 118 -7.84 6.15 -5.15
C HIS A 118 -8.84 7.19 -5.65
N ILE A 119 -9.78 6.77 -6.49
CA ILE A 119 -10.86 7.63 -7.01
C ILE A 119 -12.17 7.11 -6.45
N PHE A 120 -12.93 7.98 -5.79
CA PHE A 120 -14.15 7.58 -5.11
C PHE A 120 -15.41 8.00 -5.86
N PHE A 121 -16.41 7.13 -5.81
CA PHE A 121 -17.66 7.26 -6.54
C PHE A 121 -18.81 6.59 -5.78
N ASN A 122 -20.03 6.88 -6.22
CA ASN A 122 -21.25 6.30 -5.66
C ASN A 122 -21.44 4.90 -6.25
N SER A 123 -21.46 3.89 -5.39
CA SER A 123 -21.62 2.49 -5.76
C SER A 123 -23.00 2.13 -6.31
N HIS A 124 -23.93 3.08 -6.39
CA HIS A 124 -25.25 2.87 -6.97
C HIS A 124 -25.17 2.83 -8.50
N TYR A 125 -25.44 1.66 -9.07
CA TYR A 125 -25.32 1.34 -10.49
C TYR A 125 -26.59 0.64 -10.97
N ARG A 126 -27.27 1.23 -11.97
CA ARG A 126 -28.49 0.69 -12.58
C ARG A 126 -29.58 0.28 -11.57
N GLY A 127 -29.83 1.11 -10.56
CA GLY A 127 -30.88 0.86 -9.56
C GLY A 127 -30.48 -0.08 -8.43
N ARG A 128 -29.26 -0.63 -8.43
CA ARG A 128 -28.74 -1.50 -7.37
C ARG A 128 -27.33 -1.11 -6.96
N LYS A 129 -26.80 -1.78 -5.93
CA LYS A 129 -25.38 -1.67 -5.58
C LYS A 129 -24.53 -2.38 -6.63
N LEU A 130 -23.40 -1.77 -7.00
CA LEU A 130 -22.41 -2.31 -7.91
C LEU A 130 -21.89 -3.65 -7.36
N ALA A 131 -22.03 -4.70 -8.15
CA ALA A 131 -21.53 -6.02 -7.83
C ALA A 131 -20.14 -6.21 -8.44
N PHE A 132 -19.38 -7.18 -7.95
CA PHE A 132 -18.02 -7.45 -8.44
C PHE A 132 -18.02 -7.86 -9.91
N GLU A 133 -19.05 -8.56 -10.37
CA GLU A 133 -19.21 -8.97 -11.76
C GLU A 133 -19.35 -7.77 -12.70
N ASP A 134 -19.99 -6.70 -12.23
CA ASP A 134 -20.16 -5.48 -13.02
C ASP A 134 -18.82 -4.80 -13.31
N THR A 135 -17.87 -4.85 -12.37
CA THR A 135 -16.58 -4.14 -12.50
C THR A 135 -15.77 -4.70 -13.65
N ALA A 136 -15.75 -6.03 -13.81
CA ALA A 136 -15.06 -6.71 -14.90
C ALA A 136 -15.67 -6.35 -16.27
N GLU A 137 -16.99 -6.22 -16.34
CA GLU A 137 -17.65 -5.80 -17.58
C GLU A 137 -17.40 -4.33 -17.90
N ILE A 138 -17.45 -3.45 -16.90
CA ILE A 138 -17.15 -2.02 -17.04
C ILE A 138 -15.75 -1.85 -17.62
N GLU A 139 -14.75 -2.52 -17.05
CA GLU A 139 -13.39 -2.50 -17.58
C GLU A 139 -13.33 -2.98 -19.02
N LYS A 140 -14.00 -4.09 -19.34
CA LYS A 140 -14.01 -4.64 -20.70
C LYS A 140 -14.59 -3.66 -21.72
N ARG A 141 -15.61 -2.88 -21.35
CA ARG A 141 -16.26 -1.90 -22.24
C ARG A 141 -15.43 -0.63 -22.43
N ASN A 142 -14.73 -0.20 -21.39
CA ASN A 142 -14.04 1.10 -21.37
C ASN A 142 -12.55 1.02 -21.68
N LEU A 143 -11.93 -0.13 -21.43
CA LEU A 143 -10.49 -0.32 -21.60
C LEU A 143 -10.23 -1.19 -22.82
N LYS A 144 -9.49 -0.64 -23.78
CA LYS A 144 -8.94 -1.43 -24.88
C LYS A 144 -7.87 -2.35 -24.30
N LYS A 145 -8.20 -3.64 -24.12
CA LYS A 145 -7.22 -4.67 -23.76
C LYS A 145 -6.30 -4.90 -24.96
N THR A 146 -5.11 -4.31 -24.92
CA THR A 146 -4.01 -4.71 -25.81
C THR A 146 -3.11 -5.69 -25.04
N MET A 147 -2.30 -6.48 -25.77
CA MET A 147 -1.33 -7.40 -25.14
C MET A 147 -0.35 -6.67 -24.18
N TRP A 148 -0.23 -5.35 -24.31
CA TRP A 148 0.67 -4.49 -23.54
C TRP A 148 -0.05 -3.65 -22.47
N SER A 149 -1.38 -3.66 -22.43
CA SER A 149 -2.14 -2.84 -21.50
C SER A 149 -2.31 -3.55 -20.16
N ASN A 150 -1.50 -3.15 -19.17
CA ASN A 150 -1.60 -3.67 -17.81
C ASN A 150 -2.47 -2.73 -16.95
N HIS A 151 -3.79 -2.87 -17.09
CA HIS A 151 -4.78 -2.14 -16.28
C HIS A 151 -5.02 -2.91 -14.97
N ASN A 152 -4.07 -2.83 -14.05
CA ASN A 152 -4.24 -3.40 -12.71
C ASN A 152 -5.04 -2.41 -11.85
N TYR A 153 -6.36 -2.39 -12.06
CA TYR A 153 -7.30 -1.66 -11.23
C TYR A 153 -7.83 -2.54 -10.11
N PHE A 154 -7.84 -1.98 -8.91
CA PHE A 154 -8.33 -2.63 -7.71
C PHE A 154 -9.65 -1.99 -7.36
N TRP A 155 -10.73 -2.65 -7.77
CA TRP A 155 -12.07 -2.22 -7.45
C TRP A 155 -12.40 -2.48 -6.00
N ARG A 156 -13.03 -1.50 -5.38
CA ARG A 156 -13.67 -1.58 -4.09
C ARG A 156 -15.10 -1.07 -4.25
N GLU A 157 -15.88 -1.19 -3.17
CA GLU A 157 -17.30 -0.83 -3.19
C GLU A 157 -17.54 0.59 -3.71
N ASN A 158 -16.80 1.57 -3.19
CA ASN A 158 -16.97 2.99 -3.49
C ASN A 158 -15.72 3.63 -4.10
N SER A 159 -14.73 2.83 -4.49
CA SER A 159 -13.49 3.36 -5.06
C SER A 159 -12.81 2.44 -6.05
N ILE A 160 -12.01 3.04 -6.93
CA ILE A 160 -11.06 2.33 -7.79
C ILE A 160 -9.67 2.78 -7.38
N ALA A 161 -8.81 1.83 -7.07
CA ALA A 161 -7.43 2.07 -6.76
C ALA A 161 -6.50 1.63 -7.89
N HIS A 162 -5.45 2.41 -8.16
CA HIS A 162 -4.39 2.05 -9.09
C HIS A 162 -3.02 2.30 -8.48
N PHE A 163 -2.09 1.37 -8.69
CA PHE A 163 -0.77 1.38 -8.08
C PHE A 163 0.29 1.60 -9.16
N ILE A 164 0.97 2.73 -9.11
CA ILE A 164 2.09 3.04 -10.00
C ILE A 164 3.39 2.75 -9.27
N ALA A 165 3.85 1.49 -9.37
CA ALA A 165 5.11 1.06 -8.78
C ALA A 165 6.31 1.56 -9.59
N TYR A 166 7.41 1.92 -8.90
CA TYR A 166 8.62 2.44 -9.53
C TYR A 166 9.90 1.94 -8.85
N ASN A 167 11.02 1.94 -9.58
CA ASN A 167 12.32 1.49 -9.05
C ASN A 167 13.14 2.67 -8.51
N PHE A 168 13.46 3.63 -9.39
CA PHE A 168 14.39 4.71 -9.09
C PHE A 168 13.67 6.04 -8.88
N SER A 169 12.89 6.45 -9.88
CA SER A 169 12.18 7.73 -9.88
C SER A 169 10.68 7.52 -9.73
N PRO A 170 10.00 8.30 -8.87
CA PRO A 170 8.55 8.29 -8.79
C PRO A 170 7.94 8.68 -10.14
N PRO A 171 6.68 8.29 -10.41
CA PRO A 171 5.96 8.83 -11.56
C PRO A 171 5.87 10.36 -11.44
N ASP A 172 5.91 11.03 -12.58
CA ASP A 172 5.64 12.46 -12.65
C ASP A 172 4.15 12.75 -12.44
N TYR A 173 3.86 14.04 -12.27
CA TYR A 173 2.52 14.56 -12.09
C TYR A 173 1.58 14.19 -13.26
N GLU A 174 2.04 14.36 -14.49
CA GLU A 174 1.26 14.09 -15.70
C GLU A 174 0.84 12.63 -15.80
N LYS A 175 1.72 11.69 -15.47
CA LYS A 175 1.40 10.27 -15.45
C LYS A 175 0.35 9.92 -14.40
N VAL A 176 0.40 10.58 -13.24
CA VAL A 176 -0.61 10.41 -12.19
C VAL A 176 -1.96 10.96 -12.63
N LEU A 177 -1.99 12.17 -13.20
CA LEU A 177 -3.21 12.77 -13.73
C LEU A 177 -3.82 11.96 -14.87
N SER A 178 -3.01 11.59 -15.85
CA SER A 178 -3.45 10.79 -17.00
C SER A 178 -4.12 9.49 -16.57
N LYS A 179 -3.58 8.83 -15.54
CA LYS A 179 -4.21 7.63 -14.97
C LYS A 179 -5.47 7.93 -14.17
N ALA A 180 -5.51 9.03 -13.43
CA ALA A 180 -6.73 9.44 -12.77
C ALA A 180 -7.86 9.76 -13.78
N ASP A 181 -7.54 10.48 -14.84
CA ASP A 181 -8.48 10.84 -15.91
C ASP A 181 -8.98 9.62 -16.67
N GLU A 182 -8.12 8.63 -16.95
CA GLU A 182 -8.53 7.36 -17.57
C GLU A 182 -9.62 6.67 -16.74
N ILE A 183 -9.40 6.55 -15.43
CA ILE A 183 -10.34 5.93 -14.49
C ILE A 183 -11.63 6.76 -14.39
N ILE A 184 -11.52 8.09 -14.28
CA ILE A 184 -12.68 8.98 -14.21
C ILE A 184 -13.52 8.92 -15.49
N ASN A 185 -12.89 8.85 -16.66
CA ASN A 185 -13.61 8.73 -17.92
C ASN A 185 -14.40 7.41 -17.99
N MET A 186 -13.82 6.31 -17.53
CA MET A 186 -14.53 5.04 -17.38
C MET A 186 -15.74 5.17 -16.44
N LEU A 187 -15.59 5.79 -15.27
CA LEU A 187 -16.70 6.02 -14.34
C LEU A 187 -17.81 6.88 -14.97
N ARG A 188 -17.44 7.94 -15.68
CA ARG A 188 -18.38 8.84 -16.36
C ARG A 188 -19.15 8.14 -17.48
N ASN A 189 -18.47 7.30 -18.27
CA ASN A 189 -19.11 6.54 -19.36
C ASN A 189 -20.18 5.56 -18.84
N GLU A 190 -19.99 5.05 -17.62
CA GLU A 190 -20.93 4.15 -16.95
C GLU A 190 -21.91 4.89 -16.02
N ALA A 191 -21.92 6.23 -16.08
CA ALA A 191 -22.77 7.12 -15.28
C ALA A 191 -22.61 6.99 -13.75
N LEU A 192 -21.48 6.45 -13.28
CA LEU A 192 -21.15 6.35 -11.86
C LEU A 192 -20.79 7.74 -11.32
N GLN A 193 -21.64 8.26 -10.43
CA GLN A 193 -21.52 9.64 -9.95
C GLN A 193 -20.41 9.80 -8.90
N PRO A 194 -19.75 10.97 -8.82
CA PRO A 194 -18.83 11.26 -7.73
C PRO A 194 -19.57 11.33 -6.39
N ILE A 195 -18.84 11.05 -5.31
CA ILE A 195 -19.28 11.33 -3.93
C ILE A 195 -18.62 12.61 -3.41
N ASN A 196 -19.02 13.07 -2.22
CA ASN A 196 -18.34 14.19 -1.58
C ASN A 196 -17.01 13.74 -0.92
N ILE A 197 -16.10 14.70 -0.70
CA ILE A 197 -14.76 14.43 -0.16
C ILE A 197 -14.78 13.91 1.29
N ASN A 198 -15.80 14.26 2.08
CA ASN A 198 -15.94 13.80 3.46
C ASN A 198 -16.31 12.31 3.51
N GLU A 199 -17.24 11.88 2.65
CA GLU A 199 -17.58 10.47 2.45
C GLU A 199 -16.38 9.68 1.92
N ALA A 200 -15.66 10.23 0.93
CA ALA A 200 -14.44 9.61 0.42
C ALA A 200 -13.40 9.38 1.53
N LYS A 201 -13.19 10.39 2.40
CA LYS A 201 -12.29 10.27 3.56
C LYS A 201 -12.76 9.21 4.54
N LYS A 202 -14.06 9.16 4.84
CA LYS A 202 -14.64 8.13 5.71
C LYS A 202 -14.41 6.72 5.17
N TYR A 203 -14.73 6.47 3.90
CA TYR A 203 -14.50 5.16 3.27
C TYR A 203 -13.02 4.78 3.27
N PHE A 204 -12.15 5.75 3.01
CA PHE A 204 -10.71 5.53 3.01
C PHE A 204 -10.16 5.16 4.40
N ASP A 205 -10.61 5.83 5.46
CA ASP A 205 -10.19 5.52 6.82
C ASP A 205 -10.73 4.14 7.29
N GLU A 206 -12.00 3.81 6.98
CA GLU A 206 -12.58 2.49 7.29
C GLU A 206 -11.84 1.34 6.60
N GLU A 207 -11.33 1.57 5.39
CA GLU A 207 -10.53 0.59 4.66
C GLU A 207 -9.12 0.44 5.24
N ARG A 208 -8.52 1.52 5.71
CA ARG A 208 -7.20 1.48 6.36
C ARG A 208 -7.25 0.69 7.66
N ASP A 209 -8.34 0.80 8.42
CA ASP A 209 -8.48 0.13 9.72
C ASP A 209 -8.77 -1.37 9.61
N LYS A 210 -9.11 -1.87 8.41
CA LYS A 210 -9.33 -3.30 8.12
C LYS A 210 -8.04 -4.05 7.71
N LEU A 211 -6.93 -3.35 7.51
CA LEU A 211 -5.61 -3.89 7.13
C LEU A 211 -4.67 -3.95 8.34
#